data_AF-A0A4U9REE0-F1
#
_entry.id   AF-A0A4U9REE0-F1
#
_cell.length_a   1.000
_cell.length_b   1.000
_cell.length_c   1.000
_cell.angle_alpha   90.00
_cell.angle_beta   90.00
_cell.angle_gamma   90.00
#
_symmetry.space_group_name_H-M   'P 1'
#
loop_
_entity.id
_entity.type
_entity.pdbx_description
1 polymer ?
#
loop_
_entity_poly.entity_id
_entity_poly.type
_entity_poly.pdbx_seq_one_letter_code
_entity_poly.pdbx_strand_id
1 'polypeptide(L)' 'MQKNFPKGEYEKAVEKAKHLLGKGIGFIEVTNETGLSGEDITKIQNKIIQKKND' A
#
# COMPACT_ATOMS: atom_id res chain seq x y z
N MET A 1 14.04 6.28 -7.38
CA MET A 1 13.30 7.55 -7.58
C MET A 1 12.30 7.68 -6.44
N GLN A 2 12.46 8.66 -5.56
CA GLN A 2 11.59 8.86 -4.41
C GLN A 2 10.32 9.58 -4.92
N LYS A 3 9.19 8.88 -5.03
CA LYS A 3 7.90 9.53 -5.36
C LYS A 3 7.59 10.48 -4.20
N ASN A 4 7.77 11.77 -4.44
CA ASN A 4 7.45 12.81 -3.48
C ASN A 4 5.92 12.99 -3.51
N PHE A 5 5.20 12.08 -2.85
CA PHE A 5 3.76 12.22 -2.70
C PHE A 5 3.45 13.53 -1.98
N PRO A 6 2.51 14.35 -2.47
CA PRO A 6 2.08 15.54 -1.77
C PRO A 6 1.56 15.15 -0.37
N LYS A 7 1.82 16.00 0.63
CA LYS A 7 1.45 15.75 2.02
C LYS A 7 -0.05 15.43 2.12
N GLY A 8 -0.37 14.24 2.65
CA GLY A 8 -1.74 13.73 2.83
C GLY A 8 -2.25 12.81 1.72
N GLU A 9 -1.70 12.88 0.51
CA GLU A 9 -2.13 12.02 -0.61
C GLU A 9 -1.53 10.62 -0.51
N TYR A 10 -0.31 10.54 0.03
CA TYR A 10 0.33 9.27 0.39
C TYR A 10 -0.51 8.48 1.40
N GLU A 11 -1.03 9.14 2.44
CA GLU A 11 -1.81 8.46 3.48
C GLU A 11 -3.10 7.88 2.91
N LYS A 12 -3.81 8.63 2.06
CA LYS A 12 -4.99 8.11 1.35
C LYS A 12 -4.65 6.90 0.48
N ALA A 13 -3.55 6.96 -0.28
CA ALA A 13 -3.10 5.85 -1.11
C ALA A 13 -2.72 4.62 -0.27
N VAL A 14 -2.04 4.84 0.86
CA VAL A 14 -1.67 3.78 1.82
C VAL A 14 -2.91 3.15 2.46
N GLU A 15 -3.90 3.94 2.89
CA GLU A 15 -5.15 3.41 3.45
C GLU A 15 -5.93 2.60 2.42
N LYS A 16 -6.04 3.12 1.18
CA LYS A 16 -6.68 2.38 0.08
C LYS A 16 -5.94 1.07 -0.21
N ALA A 17 -4.60 1.10 -0.23
CA ALA A 17 -3.79 -0.10 -0.44
C ALA A 17 -3.98 -1.13 0.69
N LYS A 18 -3.98 -0.71 1.96
CA LYS A 18 -4.25 -1.60 3.10
C LYS A 18 -5.62 -2.26 2.98
N HIS A 19 -6.64 -1.50 2.59
CA HIS A 19 -8.00 -2.01 2.43
C HIS A 19 -8.10 -3.05 1.31
N LEU A 20 -7.50 -2.76 0.15
CA LEU A 20 -7.48 -3.67 -0.99
C LEU A 20 -6.67 -4.95 -0.68
N LEU A 21 -5.48 -4.81 -0.10
CA LEU A 21 -4.67 -5.95 0.35
C LEU A 21 -5.40 -6.80 1.40
N GLY A 22 -6.10 -6.16 2.34
CA GLY A 22 -6.91 -6.84 3.36
C GLY A 22 -8.10 -7.62 2.78
N LYS A 23 -8.62 -7.20 1.63
CA LYS A 23 -9.64 -7.92 0.86
C LYS A 23 -9.10 -9.07 0.01
N GLY A 24 -7.77 -9.23 -0.08
CA GLY A 24 -7.14 -10.22 -0.95
C GLY A 24 -7.00 -9.78 -2.41
N ILE A 25 -7.12 -8.47 -2.69
CA ILE A 25 -6.91 -7.93 -4.04
C ILE A 25 -5.43 -8.09 -4.42
N GLY A 26 -5.19 -8.50 -5.66
CA GLY A 26 -3.86 -8.74 -6.19
C GLY A 26 -3.00 -7.47 -6.24
N PHE A 27 -1.70 -7.63 -6.00
CA PHE A 27 -0.71 -6.55 -5.98
C PHE A 27 -0.77 -5.61 -7.20
N ILE A 28 -1.01 -6.18 -8.38
CA ILE A 28 -1.09 -5.43 -9.65
C ILE A 28 -2.29 -4.47 -9.63
N GLU A 29 -3.46 -4.94 -9.19
CA GLU A 29 -4.66 -4.10 -9.04
C GLU A 29 -4.44 -3.02 -8.00
N VAL A 30 -3.84 -3.35 -6.85
CA VAL A 30 -3.54 -2.36 -5.81
C VAL A 30 -2.61 -1.27 -6.34
N THR A 31 -1.59 -1.64 -7.10
CA THR A 31 -0.66 -0.70 -7.76
C THR A 31 -1.39 0.23 -8.70
N ASN A 32 -2.31 -0.31 -9.51
CA ASN A 32 -3.08 0.46 -10.49
C ASN A 32 -4.08 1.42 -9.81
N GLU A 33 -4.78 0.93 -8.78
CA GLU A 33 -5.81 1.66 -8.03
C GLU A 33 -5.28 2.78 -7.13
N THR A 34 -4.05 2.62 -6.64
CA THR A 34 -3.44 3.54 -5.66
C THR A 34 -2.30 4.38 -6.23
N GLY A 35 -1.74 3.99 -7.36
CA GLY A 35 -0.57 4.64 -7.96
C GLY A 35 0.73 4.48 -7.16
N LEU A 36 0.68 3.72 -6.05
CA LEU A 36 1.85 3.41 -5.24
C LEU A 36 2.85 2.59 -6.06
N SER A 37 4.14 2.76 -5.76
CA SER A 37 5.15 1.88 -6.35
C SER A 37 5.06 0.50 -5.71
N GLY A 38 5.54 -0.51 -6.42
CA GLY A 38 5.57 -1.87 -5.89
C GLY A 38 6.30 -1.97 -4.56
N GLU A 39 7.39 -1.21 -4.37
CA GLU A 39 8.11 -1.13 -3.09
C GLU A 39 7.25 -0.60 -1.93
N ASP A 40 6.40 0.41 -2.18
CA ASP A 40 5.50 0.97 -1.17
C ASP A 40 4.46 -0.07 -0.75
N ILE A 41 3.85 -0.76 -1.74
CA ILE A 41 2.85 -1.80 -1.48
C ILE A 41 3.47 -2.96 -0.71
N THR A 42 4.68 -3.40 -1.07
CA THR A 42 5.41 -4.43 -0.34
C THR A 42 5.71 -4.01 1.10
N LYS A 43 6.12 -2.75 1.34
CA LYS A 43 6.31 -2.22 2.71
C LYS A 43 5.00 -2.24 3.50
N ILE A 44 3.89 -1.82 2.89
CA ILE A 44 2.56 -1.81 3.53
C ILE A 44 2.14 -3.24 3.87
N GLN A 45 2.27 -4.17 2.93
CA GLN A 45 1.95 -5.58 3.12
C GLN A 45 2.78 -6.21 4.24
N ASN A 46 4.10 -5.99 4.23
CA ASN A 46 4.97 -6.45 5.32
C ASN A 46 4.55 -5.88 6.68
N LYS A 47 4.18 -4.60 6.73
CA LYS A 47 3.74 -3.97 7.99
C LYS A 47 2.42 -4.56 8.50
N ILE A 48 1.52 -4.98 7.61
CA ILE A 48 0.27 -5.69 7.96
C ILE A 48 0.58 -7.09 8.49
N ILE A 49 1.45 -7.84 7.81
CA ILE A 49 1.83 -9.21 8.19
C ILE A 49 2.57 -9.23 9.53
N GLN A 50 3.51 -8.31 9.74
CA GLN A 50 4.26 -8.16 11.00
C GLN A 50 3.32 -7.88 12.19
N LYS A 51 2.28 -7.05 12.00
CA LYS A 51 1.28 -6.77 13.05
C LYS A 51 0.35 -7.94 13.38
N LYS A 52 0.32 -8.99 12.57
CA LYS A 52 -0.59 -10.13 12.77
C LYS A 52 0.05 -11.30 13.54
N ASN A 53 1.34 -11.20 13.86
CA ASN A 53 2.12 -12.24 14.54
C ASN A 53 2.68 -11.80 15.92
N ASP A 54 2.21 -10.67 16.47
CA ASP A 54 2.48 -10.22 17.85
C ASP A 54 1.17 -10.29 18.63
#